data_AF-A0A948D1B2-F1
#
_entry.id   AF-A0A948D1B2-F1
#
_cell.length_a   1.000
_cell.length_b   1.000
_cell.length_c   1.000
_cell.angle_alpha   90.00
_cell.angle_beta   90.00
_cell.angle_gamma   90.00
#
_symmetry.space_group_name_H-M   'P 1'
#
loop_
_entity.id
_entity.type
_entity.pdbx_description
1 polymer ?
#
loop_
_entity_poly.entity_id
_entity_poly.type
_entity_poly.pdbx_seq_one_letter_code
_entity_poly.pdbx_strand_id
1 'polypeptide(L)'
;MRMTEVTIHNRTLQFSLEITRYLQSFATTTISSVLLNQVMRSACSIGANVVEAQNSATKKEFRRYLQISLRSARETEYWLTILKRN
;
A
#
# COMPACT_ATOMS: atom_id res chain seq x y z
N MET A 1 -19.32 7.31 23.45
CA MET A 1 -18.98 7.14 22.03
C MET A 1 -17.86 6.12 21.94
N ARG A 2 -18.09 4.88 21.50
CA ARG A 2 -16.98 3.95 21.25
C ARG A 2 -16.20 4.53 20.08
N MET A 3 -14.95 4.95 20.31
CA MET A 3 -14.00 5.15 19.22
C MET A 3 -13.99 3.84 18.45
N THR A 4 -14.46 3.85 17.20
CA THR A 4 -14.39 2.69 16.32
C THR A 4 -12.93 2.29 16.24
N GLU A 5 -12.60 1.08 16.68
CA GLU A 5 -11.23 0.59 16.66
C GLU A 5 -10.71 0.63 15.22
N VAL A 6 -9.70 1.46 14.97
CA VAL A 6 -9.17 1.67 13.62
C VAL A 6 -8.35 0.45 13.25
N THR A 7 -8.98 -0.50 12.56
CA THR A 7 -8.36 -1.76 12.15
C THR A 7 -7.25 -1.54 11.13
N ILE A 8 -6.30 -2.49 11.06
CA ILE A 8 -5.23 -2.45 10.05
C ILE A 8 -5.81 -2.42 8.62
N HIS A 9 -6.91 -3.14 8.38
CA HIS A 9 -7.65 -3.11 7.12
C HIS A 9 -8.05 -1.67 6.74
N ASN A 10 -8.72 -0.96 7.65
CA ASN A 10 -9.18 0.40 7.39
C ASN A 10 -8.00 1.36 7.16
N ARG A 11 -6.92 1.22 7.93
CA ARG A 11 -5.70 2.02 7.74
C ARG A 11 -5.09 1.81 6.36
N THR A 12 -4.96 0.56 5.93
CA THR A 12 -4.36 0.25 4.63
C THR A 12 -5.26 0.64 3.46
N LEU A 13 -6.58 0.58 3.61
CA LEU A 13 -7.51 1.09 2.61
C LEU A 13 -7.41 2.61 2.47
N GLN A 14 -7.41 3.33 3.59
CA GLN A 14 -7.24 4.79 3.56
C GLN A 14 -5.89 5.19 2.97
N PHE A 15 -4.82 4.49 3.34
CA PHE A 15 -3.50 4.70 2.74
C PHE A 15 -3.52 4.53 1.21
N SER A 16 -4.15 3.48 0.69
CA SER A 16 -4.29 3.29 -0.76
C SER A 16 -5.02 4.47 -1.42
N LEU A 17 -6.12 4.96 -0.83
CA LEU A 17 -6.87 6.11 -1.34
C LEU A 17 -6.07 7.41 -1.29
N GLU A 18 -5.27 7.61 -0.25
CA GLU A 18 -4.38 8.76 -0.12
C GLU A 18 -3.26 8.73 -1.17
N ILE A 19 -2.61 7.57 -1.36
CA ILE A 19 -1.59 7.41 -2.40
C ILE A 19 -2.18 7.65 -3.79
N THR A 20 -3.35 7.08 -4.12
CA THR A 20 -3.98 7.30 -5.43
C THR A 20 -4.23 8.78 -5.68
N ARG A 21 -4.79 9.51 -4.70
CA ARG A 21 -5.02 10.96 -4.80
C ARG A 21 -3.72 11.75 -4.91
N TYR A 22 -2.70 11.37 -4.14
CA TYR A 22 -1.38 12.00 -4.20
C TYR A 22 -0.73 11.84 -5.56
N LEU A 23 -0.76 10.65 -6.15
CA LEU A 23 -0.12 10.40 -7.45
C LEU A 23 -0.84 11.10 -8.62
N GLN A 24 -2.15 11.36 -8.49
CA GLN A 24 -2.93 12.08 -9.51
C GLN A 24 -2.49 13.54 -9.70
N SER A 25 -1.82 14.16 -8.73
CA SER A 25 -1.36 15.56 -8.85
C SER A 25 -0.03 15.74 -9.59
N PHE A 26 0.62 14.65 -10.01
CA PHE A 26 1.93 14.71 -10.66
C PHE A 26 1.83 14.94 -12.16
N ALA A 27 2.70 15.80 -12.69
CA ALA A 27 2.93 15.87 -14.13
C ALA A 27 3.64 14.60 -14.63
N THR A 28 3.14 14.03 -15.73
CA THR A 28 3.61 12.75 -16.26
C THR A 28 4.61 12.94 -17.41
N THR A 29 5.80 12.39 -17.24
CA THR A 29 6.75 12.05 -18.31
C THR A 29 6.78 10.54 -18.47
N THR A 30 7.49 10.01 -19.47
CA THR A 30 7.67 8.56 -19.61
C THR A 30 8.32 7.96 -18.36
N ILE A 31 9.34 8.62 -17.80
CA ILE A 31 10.06 8.11 -16.62
C ILE A 31 9.21 8.26 -15.35
N SER A 32 8.57 9.43 -15.14
CA SER A 32 7.74 9.61 -13.94
C SER A 32 6.52 8.71 -13.96
N SER A 33 5.91 8.45 -15.13
CA SER A 33 4.80 7.47 -15.25
C SER A 33 5.18 6.08 -14.76
N VAL A 34 6.41 5.62 -15.04
CA VAL A 34 6.90 4.32 -14.56
C VAL A 34 7.05 4.32 -13.04
N LEU A 35 7.64 5.38 -12.47
CA LEU A 35 7.81 5.50 -11.01
C LEU A 35 6.47 5.62 -10.28
N LEU A 36 5.55 6.46 -10.77
CA LEU A 36 4.21 6.61 -10.21
C LEU A 36 3.46 5.28 -10.24
N ASN A 37 3.60 4.49 -11.31
CA ASN A 37 3.01 3.16 -11.39
C ASN A 37 3.58 2.20 -10.33
N GLN A 38 4.90 2.22 -10.12
CA GLN A 38 5.53 1.40 -9.07
C GLN A 38 5.04 1.74 -7.66
N VAL A 39 4.91 3.04 -7.34
CA VAL A 39 4.31 3.48 -6.08
C VAL A 39 2.86 3.00 -5.98
N MET A 40 2.07 3.19 -7.03
CA MET A 40 0.65 2.82 -7.00
C MET A 40 0.46 1.32 -6.75
N ARG A 41 1.20 0.47 -7.48
CA ARG A 41 1.10 -0.98 -7.34
C ARG A 41 1.56 -1.48 -5.98
N SER A 42 2.71 -1.01 -5.51
CA SER A 42 3.25 -1.41 -4.22
C SER A 42 2.34 -0.95 -3.07
N ALA A 43 1.85 0.29 -3.10
CA ALA A 43 0.95 0.82 -2.09
C ALA A 43 -0.39 0.06 -2.00
N CYS A 44 -1.06 -0.15 -3.13
CA CYS A 44 -2.32 -0.92 -3.16
C CYS A 44 -2.13 -2.38 -2.74
N SER A 45 -0.96 -2.96 -3.03
CA SER A 45 -0.63 -4.33 -2.62
C SER A 45 -0.61 -4.50 -1.10
N ILE A 46 -0.30 -3.46 -0.32
CA ILE A 46 -0.32 -3.51 1.15
C ILE A 46 -1.73 -3.88 1.63
N GLY A 47 -2.74 -3.11 1.24
CA GLY A 47 -4.14 -3.33 1.62
C GLY A 47 -4.71 -4.61 1.04
N ALA A 48 -4.41 -4.91 -0.23
CA ALA A 48 -4.85 -6.16 -0.85
C ALA A 48 -4.39 -7.39 -0.06
N ASN A 49 -3.12 -7.44 0.35
CA ASN A 49 -2.61 -8.56 1.14
C ASN A 49 -3.17 -8.58 2.58
N VAL A 50 -3.59 -7.44 3.14
CA VAL A 50 -4.31 -7.44 4.43
C VAL A 50 -5.69 -8.08 4.29
N VAL A 51 -6.41 -7.82 3.18
CA VAL A 51 -7.69 -8.49 2.88
C VAL A 51 -7.49 -9.99 2.72
N GLU A 52 -6.46 -10.43 1.99
CA GLU A 52 -6.12 -11.85 1.86
C GLU A 52 -5.75 -12.50 3.21
N ALA A 53 -5.05 -11.77 4.08
CA ALA A 53 -4.76 -12.25 5.43
C ALA A 53 -6.07 -12.50 6.20
N GLN A 54 -7.03 -11.58 6.16
CA GLN A 54 -8.33 -11.74 6.86
C GLN A 54 -9.14 -12.94 6.37
N ASN A 55 -9.00 -13.32 5.09
CA ASN A 55 -9.67 -14.47 4.50
C ASN A 55 -8.88 -15.78 4.63
N SER A 56 -7.75 -15.79 5.35
CA SER A 56 -6.89 -16.97 5.46
C SER A 56 -7.51 -18.08 6.31
N ALA A 57 -7.47 -19.32 5.80
CA ALA A 57 -7.97 -20.50 6.50
C ALA A 57 -7.06 -20.93 7.67
N THR A 58 -5.77 -20.62 7.60
CA THR A 58 -4.78 -20.99 8.64
C THR A 58 -4.01 -19.80 9.20
N LYS A 59 -3.55 -19.93 10.45
CA LYS A 59 -2.64 -18.94 11.07
C LYS A 59 -1.33 -18.76 10.30
N LYS A 60 -0.88 -19.80 9.59
CA LYS A 60 0.34 -19.76 8.77
C LYS A 60 0.13 -18.87 7.55
N GLU A 61 -1.00 -19.03 6.85
CA GLU A 61 -1.36 -18.19 5.70
C GLU A 61 -1.61 -16.75 6.11
N PHE A 62 -2.32 -16.54 7.22
CA PHE A 62 -2.54 -15.21 7.78
C PHE A 62 -1.21 -14.45 7.96
N ARG A 63 -0.22 -15.09 8.61
CA ARG A 63 1.12 -14.49 8.80
C ARG A 63 1.85 -14.28 7.47
N ARG A 64 1.73 -15.22 6.53
CA ARG A 64 2.37 -15.11 5.21
C ARG A 64 1.87 -13.87 4.46
N TYR A 65 0.55 -13.64 4.43
CA TYR A 65 -0.03 -12.48 3.76
C TYR A 65 0.35 -11.16 4.45
N LEU A 66 0.40 -11.11 5.77
CA LEU A 66 0.93 -9.95 6.48
C LEU A 66 2.41 -9.69 6.18
N GLN A 67 3.23 -10.73 6.02
CA GLN A 67 4.63 -10.58 5.60
C GLN A 67 4.76 -10.08 4.15
N ILE A 68 3.84 -10.46 3.25
CA ILE A 68 3.78 -9.88 1.90
C ILE A 68 3.42 -8.40 2.01
N SER A 69 2.38 -8.05 2.78
CA SER A 69 1.96 -6.66 3.00
C SER A 69 3.10 -5.79 3.54
N LEU A 70 3.89 -6.27 4.52
CA LEU A 70 5.06 -5.57 5.04
C LEU A 70 6.16 -5.35 3.98
N ARG A 71 6.38 -6.33 3.09
CA ARG A 71 7.33 -6.18 1.98
C ARG A 71 6.86 -5.12 0.99
N SER A 72 5.58 -5.12 0.63
CA SER A 72 4.98 -4.09 -0.22
C SER A 72 5.09 -2.69 0.40
N ALA A 73 4.96 -2.59 1.73
CA ALA A 73 5.14 -1.32 2.45
C ALA A 73 6.57 -0.78 2.34
N ARG A 74 7.58 -1.63 2.52
CA ARG A 74 9.00 -1.25 2.35
C ARG A 74 9.32 -0.84 0.91
N GLU A 75 8.75 -1.54 -0.06
CA GLU A 75 8.89 -1.18 -1.47
C GLU A 75 8.23 0.18 -1.77
N THR A 76 7.03 0.42 -1.22
CA THR A 76 6.35 1.71 -1.35
C THR A 76 7.19 2.85 -0.78
N GLU A 77 7.77 2.66 0.40
CA GLU A 77 8.66 3.65 1.04
C GLU A 77 9.89 3.95 0.17
N TYR A 78 10.49 2.93 -0.44
CA TYR A 78 11.61 3.10 -1.36
C TYR A 78 11.23 3.95 -2.58
N TRP A 79 10.11 3.64 -3.24
CA TRP A 79 9.66 4.39 -4.42
C TRP A 79 9.25 5.83 -4.07
N LEU A 80 8.58 6.04 -2.93
CA LEU A 80 8.28 7.39 -2.43
C LEU A 80 9.55 8.19 -2.14
N THR A 81 10.60 7.53 -1.62
CA THR A 81 11.90 8.16 -1.40
C THR A 81 12.54 8.61 -2.70
N ILE A 82 12.45 7.79 -3.77
CA ILE A 82 12.91 8.18 -5.10
C ILE A 82 12.10 9.38 -5.61
N LEU A 83 10.77 9.34 -5.55
CA LEU A 83 9.92 10.44 -6.00
C LEU A 83 10.19 11.75 -5.24
N LYS A 84 10.57 11.69 -3.97
CA LYS A 84 10.88 12.88 -3.16
C LYS A 84 12.24 13.50 -3.52
N ARG A 85 13.19 12.69 -4.00
CA ARG A 85 14.58 13.11 -4.28
C ARG A 85 14.83 13.43 -5.76
N ASN A 86 13.84 13.21 -6.62
CA ASN A 86 13.88 13.44 -8.06
C ASN A 86 13.08 14.70 -8.39
#